data_AF-A0A958C5T7-F1
#
_entry.id   AF-A0A958C5T7-F1
#
_cell.length_a   1.000
_cell.length_b   1.000
_cell.length_c   1.000
_cell.angle_alpha   90.00
_cell.angle_beta   90.00
_cell.angle_gamma   90.00
#
_symmetry.space_group_name_H-M   'P 1'
#
loop_
_entity.id
_entity.type
_entity.pdbx_description
1 polymer ?
#
loop_
_entity_poly.entity_id
_entity_poly.type
_entity_poly.pdbx_seq_one_letter_code
_entity_poly.pdbx_strand_id
1 'polypeptide(L)'
;MTTYAFDLKPCGRLVVGTVGPAGDRTFYLQGTQGRSVVSLVVEKQQALALATGIDELIQEIDEKFPPDYKQETPRTDLQLLDPITPRFRVGRLGLGYDPDEDLMVIFVQEMISEEEEETREPAAGRFWASREQMAGLSEQAKRVAASGRPICALCGNP
;
A
#
# COMPACT_ATOMS: atom_id res chain seq x y z
N MET A 1 9.90 -22.95 -0.79
CA MET A 1 9.69 -21.88 -1.79
C MET A 1 8.31 -21.33 -1.50
N THR A 2 8.21 -20.14 -0.89
CA THR A 2 6.92 -19.59 -0.47
C THR A 2 6.07 -19.31 -1.71
N THR A 3 4.87 -19.88 -1.78
CA THR A 3 3.95 -19.64 -2.89
C THR A 3 3.14 -18.38 -2.60
N TYR A 4 3.29 -17.36 -3.43
CA TYR A 4 2.51 -16.12 -3.30
C TYR A 4 1.15 -16.29 -3.97
N ALA A 5 0.08 -15.89 -3.28
CA ALA A 5 -1.29 -15.85 -3.79
C ALA A 5 -1.48 -14.81 -4.92
N PHE A 6 -0.56 -13.83 -5.01
CA PHE A 6 -0.40 -12.89 -6.12
C PHE A 6 1.00 -12.25 -6.07
N ASP A 7 1.53 -11.86 -7.22
CA ASP A 7 2.81 -11.17 -7.34
C ASP A 7 2.71 -10.16 -8.49
N LEU A 8 2.47 -8.89 -8.15
CA LEU A 8 2.25 -7.82 -9.12
C LEU A 8 3.57 -7.09 -9.39
N LYS A 9 4.35 -7.57 -10.38
CA LYS A 9 5.67 -7.02 -10.75
C LYS A 9 5.73 -6.53 -12.22
N PRO A 10 5.79 -5.21 -12.49
CA PRO A 10 5.39 -4.10 -11.61
C PRO A 10 3.86 -3.90 -11.61
N CYS A 11 3.39 -3.11 -10.66
CA CYS A 11 2.02 -2.62 -10.60
C CYS A 11 1.79 -1.51 -11.64
N GLY A 12 0.68 -1.59 -12.38
CA GLY A 12 0.21 -0.48 -13.21
C GLY A 12 -0.35 0.68 -12.37
N ARG A 13 -1.02 0.36 -11.26
CA ARG A 13 -1.49 1.30 -10.22
C ARG A 13 -1.33 0.66 -8.86
N LEU A 14 -1.01 1.46 -7.84
CA LEU A 14 -0.93 1.04 -6.45
C LEU A 14 -1.44 2.19 -5.57
N VAL A 15 -2.46 1.93 -4.76
CA VAL A 15 -3.16 3.00 -4.02
C VAL A 15 -3.69 2.50 -2.68
N VAL A 16 -3.74 3.41 -1.69
CA VAL A 16 -4.53 3.24 -0.47
C VAL A 16 -5.79 4.09 -0.55
N GLY A 17 -6.94 3.50 -0.26
CA GLY A 17 -8.22 4.18 -0.22
C GLY A 17 -9.09 3.73 0.95
N THR A 18 -10.28 4.35 1.09
CA THR A 18 -11.26 3.99 2.11
C THR A 18 -12.67 3.96 1.56
N VAL A 19 -13.51 3.11 2.15
CA VAL A 19 -14.95 3.03 1.90
C VAL A 19 -15.68 3.11 3.24
N GLY A 20 -16.83 3.79 3.27
CA GLY A 20 -17.67 3.93 4.46
C GLY A 20 -17.66 5.34 5.08
N PRO A 21 -18.57 5.61 6.02
CA PRO A 21 -18.71 6.91 6.68
C PRO A 21 -17.56 7.18 7.67
N ALA A 22 -17.34 8.44 8.02
CA ALA A 22 -16.36 8.81 9.03
C ALA A 22 -16.65 8.10 10.37
N GLY A 23 -15.65 7.44 10.94
CA GLY A 23 -15.78 6.61 12.15
C GLY A 23 -15.95 5.11 11.87
N ASP A 24 -16.40 4.72 10.67
CA ASP A 24 -16.61 3.33 10.28
C ASP A 24 -16.06 3.06 8.85
N ARG A 25 -14.84 3.56 8.61
CA ARG A 25 -14.16 3.43 7.32
C ARG A 25 -13.35 2.15 7.29
N THR A 26 -13.53 1.36 6.24
CA THR A 26 -12.62 0.27 5.91
C THR A 26 -11.53 0.79 4.98
N PHE A 27 -10.26 0.55 5.31
CA PHE A 27 -9.11 0.93 4.49
C PHE A 27 -8.73 -0.24 3.57
N TYR A 28 -8.34 0.10 2.35
CA TYR A 28 -7.91 -0.86 1.34
C TYR A 28 -6.57 -0.48 0.74
N LEU A 29 -5.69 -1.47 0.56
CA LEU A 29 -4.55 -1.39 -0.36
C LEU A 29 -4.96 -2.09 -1.66
N GLN A 30 -4.88 -1.37 -2.78
CA GLN A 30 -5.27 -1.90 -4.09
C GLN A 30 -4.14 -1.73 -5.10
N GLY A 31 -3.77 -2.83 -5.74
CA GLY A 31 -2.81 -2.88 -6.84
C GLY A 31 -3.43 -3.43 -8.11
N THR A 32 -2.93 -2.99 -9.27
CA THR A 32 -3.38 -3.48 -10.58
C THR A 32 -2.22 -3.94 -11.45
N GLN A 33 -2.46 -4.89 -12.34
CA GLN A 33 -1.53 -5.26 -13.41
C GLN A 33 -2.31 -5.77 -14.62
N GLY A 34 -2.26 -5.03 -15.73
CA GLY A 34 -3.09 -5.31 -16.89
C GLY A 34 -4.58 -5.30 -16.52
N ARG A 35 -5.23 -6.46 -16.58
CA ARG A 35 -6.65 -6.64 -16.21
C ARG A 35 -6.84 -7.15 -14.77
N SER A 36 -5.76 -7.46 -14.05
CA SER A 36 -5.82 -7.95 -12.68
C SER A 36 -5.94 -6.78 -11.71
N VAL A 37 -6.85 -6.90 -10.75
CA VAL A 37 -7.02 -5.97 -9.63
C VAL A 37 -6.98 -6.80 -8.35
N VAL A 38 -6.07 -6.46 -7.43
CA VAL A 38 -5.97 -7.08 -6.12
C VAL A 38 -6.27 -6.01 -5.08
N SER A 39 -7.29 -6.24 -4.26
CA SER A 39 -7.63 -5.39 -3.13
C SER A 39 -7.43 -6.17 -1.83
N LEU A 40 -6.89 -5.52 -0.81
CA LEU A 40 -6.69 -6.09 0.52
C LEU A 40 -7.25 -5.14 1.57
N VAL A 41 -7.86 -5.68 2.62
CA VAL A 41 -8.23 -4.88 3.79
C VAL A 41 -6.97 -4.64 4.61
N VAL A 42 -6.70 -3.37 4.94
CA VAL A 42 -5.59 -2.98 5.83
C VAL A 42 -6.13 -2.18 7.00
N GLU A 43 -5.44 -2.20 8.12
CA GLU A 43 -5.76 -1.32 9.24
C GLU A 43 -5.25 0.09 8.99
N LYS A 44 -5.92 1.10 9.57
CA LYS A 44 -5.48 2.50 9.48
C LYS A 44 -4.02 2.69 9.94
N GLN A 45 -3.65 2.02 11.04
CA GLN A 45 -2.29 2.09 11.58
C GLN A 45 -1.28 1.41 10.67
N GLN A 46 -1.65 0.31 10.03
CA GLN A 46 -0.81 -0.36 9.03
C GLN A 46 -0.57 0.53 7.81
N ALA A 47 -1.60 1.20 7.30
CA ALA A 47 -1.47 2.14 6.18
C ALA A 47 -0.55 3.32 6.51
N LEU A 48 -0.64 3.86 7.73
CA LEU A 48 0.25 4.94 8.20
C LEU A 48 1.69 4.45 8.38
N ALA A 49 1.88 3.29 9.01
CA ALA A 49 3.21 2.70 9.19
C ALA A 49 3.88 2.38 7.85
N LEU A 50 3.11 1.87 6.89
CA LEU A 50 3.57 1.63 5.52
C LEU A 50 4.02 2.93 4.85
N ALA A 51 3.25 4.00 4.98
CA ALA A 51 3.60 5.31 4.41
C ALA A 51 4.91 5.86 5.00
N THR A 52 5.08 5.79 6.33
CA THR A 52 6.32 6.20 6.99
C THR A 52 7.50 5.35 6.52
N GLY A 53 7.38 4.03 6.51
CA GLY A 53 8.47 3.15 6.08
C GLY A 53 8.83 3.31 4.61
N ILE A 54 7.88 3.67 3.75
CA ILE A 54 8.14 4.00 2.34
C ILE A 54 9.04 5.24 2.24
N ASP A 55 8.71 6.31 2.96
CA ASP A 55 9.49 7.55 2.93
C ASP A 55 10.92 7.33 3.44
N GLU A 56 11.05 6.63 4.56
CA GLU A 56 12.34 6.29 5.16
C GLU A 56 13.19 5.47 4.19
N LEU A 57 12.59 4.44 3.56
CA LEU A 57 13.30 3.60 2.60
C LEU A 57 13.66 4.37 1.33
N ILE A 58 12.80 5.24 0.79
CA ILE A 58 13.15 6.08 -0.36
C ILE A 58 14.36 6.96 -0.02
N GLN A 59 14.37 7.59 1.16
CA GLN A 59 15.51 8.40 1.59
C GLN A 59 16.81 7.58 1.62
N GLU A 60 16.79 6.39 2.22
CA GLU A 60 17.96 5.50 2.25
C GLU A 60 18.42 5.06 0.86
N ILE A 61 17.47 4.80 -0.05
CA ILE A 61 17.78 4.39 -1.41
C ILE A 61 18.39 5.58 -2.17
N ASP A 62 17.81 6.78 -2.09
CA ASP A 62 18.30 7.96 -2.80
C ASP A 62 19.71 8.39 -2.34
N GLU A 63 20.05 8.16 -1.08
CA GLU A 63 21.41 8.36 -0.56
C GLU A 63 22.43 7.39 -1.20
N LYS A 64 22.02 6.15 -1.47
CA LYS A 64 22.89 5.09 -2.03
C LYS A 64 22.90 5.04 -3.56
N PHE A 65 21.75 5.32 -4.16
CA PHE A 65 21.44 5.24 -5.59
C PHE A 65 20.68 6.51 -6.01
N PRO A 66 21.39 7.65 -6.12
CA PRO A 66 20.76 8.92 -6.46
C PRO A 66 20.01 8.81 -7.79
N PRO A 67 18.80 9.36 -7.91
CA PRO A 67 18.07 9.31 -9.16
C PRO A 67 18.75 10.21 -10.21
N ASP A 68 18.83 9.73 -11.45
CA ASP A 68 19.42 10.49 -12.58
C ASP A 68 18.57 11.71 -13.01
N TYR A 69 17.36 11.84 -12.48
CA TYR A 69 16.43 12.94 -12.74
C TYR A 69 15.58 13.26 -11.51
N LYS A 70 14.95 14.44 -11.48
CA LYS A 70 13.97 14.76 -10.43
C LYS A 70 12.74 13.88 -10.64
N GLN A 71 12.48 12.98 -9.70
CA GLN A 71 11.24 12.21 -9.71
C GLN A 71 10.05 13.16 -9.58
N GLU A 72 9.19 13.19 -10.59
CA GLU A 72 7.91 13.88 -10.50
C GLU A 72 6.87 12.87 -10.03
N THR A 73 6.20 13.11 -8.90
CA THR A 73 5.09 12.23 -8.49
C THR A 73 3.98 12.30 -9.55
N PRO A 74 3.66 11.21 -10.25
CA PRO A 74 2.76 11.23 -11.38
C PRO A 74 1.39 11.36 -10.77
N ARG A 75 0.53 12.17 -11.41
CA ARG A 75 -0.88 12.25 -11.05
C ARG A 75 -1.57 10.96 -11.48
N THR A 76 -1.29 9.88 -10.77
CA THR A 76 -2.01 8.62 -10.91
C THR A 76 -3.40 8.81 -10.31
N ASP A 77 -4.41 8.22 -10.92
CA ASP A 77 -5.74 8.15 -10.33
C ASP A 77 -5.65 7.47 -8.94
N LEU A 78 -5.95 8.24 -7.90
CA LEU A 78 -5.84 7.85 -6.49
C LEU A 78 -7.13 7.21 -5.94
N GLN A 79 -8.11 6.94 -6.79
CA GLN A 79 -9.37 6.30 -6.39
C GLN A 79 -9.28 4.78 -6.46
N LEU A 80 -10.00 4.11 -5.56
CA LEU A 80 -10.19 2.66 -5.64
C LEU A 80 -11.06 2.32 -6.86
N LEU A 81 -10.76 1.20 -7.51
CA LEU A 81 -11.57 0.65 -8.57
C LEU A 81 -12.69 -0.23 -8.02
N ASP A 82 -13.89 -0.02 -8.54
CA ASP A 82 -15.06 -0.86 -8.31
C ASP A 82 -15.16 -2.03 -9.31
N PRO A 83 -15.72 -3.19 -8.89
CA PRO A 83 -16.13 -3.52 -7.53
C PRO A 83 -14.94 -3.88 -6.63
N ILE A 84 -14.92 -3.37 -5.39
CA ILE A 84 -13.88 -3.72 -4.42
C ILE A 84 -14.18 -5.10 -3.82
N THR A 85 -13.43 -6.10 -4.27
CA THR A 85 -13.52 -7.48 -3.73
C THR A 85 -12.22 -7.80 -2.99
N PRO A 86 -12.17 -7.65 -1.65
CA PRO A 86 -10.95 -7.90 -0.90
C PRO A 86 -10.58 -9.38 -0.92
N ARG A 87 -9.30 -9.66 -1.17
CA ARG A 87 -8.77 -11.03 -1.20
C ARG A 87 -8.56 -11.57 0.21
N PHE A 88 -8.08 -10.74 1.12
CA PHE A 88 -7.97 -11.02 2.55
C PHE A 88 -7.70 -9.74 3.35
N ARG A 89 -7.73 -9.86 4.69
CA ARG A 89 -7.25 -8.82 5.64
C ARG A 89 -5.77 -9.02 5.93
N VAL A 90 -4.99 -7.95 5.89
CA VAL A 90 -3.55 -7.99 6.11
C VAL A 90 -3.24 -8.09 7.60
N GLY A 91 -2.47 -9.11 7.97
CA GLY A 91 -1.89 -9.29 9.30
C GLY A 91 -0.51 -8.65 9.43
N ARG A 92 0.33 -8.81 8.39
CA ARG A 92 1.71 -8.29 8.38
C ARG A 92 2.05 -7.60 7.08
N LEU A 93 2.82 -6.52 7.19
CA LEU A 93 3.40 -5.76 6.09
C LEU A 93 4.93 -5.76 6.20
N GLY A 94 5.59 -5.81 5.06
CA GLY A 94 7.04 -5.62 4.95
C GLY A 94 7.38 -4.78 3.73
N LEU A 95 8.54 -4.13 3.76
CA LEU A 95 9.08 -3.34 2.66
C LEU A 95 10.43 -3.89 2.24
N GLY A 96 10.75 -3.74 0.96
CA GLY A 96 12.05 -4.07 0.41
C GLY A 96 12.31 -3.28 -0.86
N TYR A 97 13.53 -3.42 -1.38
CA TYR A 97 14.00 -2.75 -2.58
C TYR A 97 14.91 -3.69 -3.37
N ASP A 98 14.72 -3.68 -4.69
CA ASP A 98 15.50 -4.44 -5.66
C ASP A 98 16.31 -3.43 -6.50
N PRO A 99 17.64 -3.33 -6.28
CA PRO A 99 18.48 -2.36 -6.97
C PRO A 99 18.72 -2.70 -8.44
N ASP A 100 18.54 -3.96 -8.85
CA ASP A 100 18.78 -4.38 -10.23
C ASP A 100 17.66 -3.87 -11.15
N GLU A 101 16.41 -3.85 -10.66
CA GLU A 101 15.24 -3.36 -11.38
C GLU A 101 14.77 -1.96 -10.96
N ASP A 102 15.40 -1.36 -9.94
CA ASP A 102 14.98 -0.11 -9.30
C ASP A 102 13.51 -0.12 -8.84
N LEU A 103 13.10 -1.24 -8.24
CA LEU A 103 11.73 -1.45 -7.77
C LEU A 103 11.68 -1.63 -6.25
N MET A 104 10.73 -0.94 -5.63
CA MET A 104 10.34 -1.20 -4.26
C MET A 104 9.27 -2.29 -4.22
N VAL A 105 9.24 -3.07 -3.14
CA VAL A 105 8.27 -4.14 -2.93
C VAL A 105 7.58 -4.00 -1.58
N ILE A 106 6.26 -4.11 -1.61
CA ILE A 106 5.44 -4.32 -0.41
C ILE A 106 5.12 -5.79 -0.31
N PHE A 107 5.61 -6.43 0.74
CA PHE A 107 5.23 -7.79 1.13
C PHE A 107 4.02 -7.72 2.05
N VAL A 108 3.02 -8.55 1.78
CA VAL A 108 1.84 -8.67 2.63
C VAL A 108 1.60 -10.12 3.02
N GLN A 109 1.09 -10.33 4.22
CA GLN A 109 0.64 -11.62 4.71
C GLN A 109 -0.76 -11.49 5.30
N GLU A 110 -1.61 -12.45 5.02
CA GLU A 110 -2.96 -12.59 5.55
C GLU A 110 -2.96 -12.69 7.07
N MET A 111 -3.94 -12.05 7.71
CA MET A 111 -4.30 -12.28 9.10
C MET A 111 -5.21 -13.49 9.18
N ILE A 112 -4.77 -14.52 9.91
CA ILE A 112 -5.55 -15.74 10.19
C ILE A 112 -5.53 -15.99 11.70
N SER A 113 -6.50 -16.74 12.21
CA SER A 113 -6.52 -17.12 13.64
C SER A 113 -5.49 -18.22 13.94
N GLU A 114 -5.17 -18.40 15.23
CA GLU A 114 -4.30 -19.51 15.69
C GLU A 114 -4.86 -20.88 15.28
N GLU A 115 -6.19 -21.07 15.34
CA GLU A 115 -6.87 -22.28 14.89
C GLU A 115 -6.71 -22.51 13.37
N GLU A 116 -6.72 -21.44 12.57
CA GLU A 116 -6.46 -21.53 11.14
C GLU A 116 -4.99 -21.89 10.85
N GLU A 117 -4.04 -21.37 11.62
CA GLU A 117 -2.60 -21.68 11.46
C GLU A 117 -2.30 -23.18 11.64
N GLU A 118 -3.10 -23.92 12.42
CA GLU A 118 -2.97 -25.37 12.58
C GLU A 118 -3.35 -26.16 11.31
N THR A 119 -4.16 -25.57 10.42
CA THR A 119 -4.76 -26.27 9.26
C THR A 119 -4.32 -25.71 7.91
N ARG A 120 -3.84 -24.47 7.85
CA ARG A 120 -3.35 -23.82 6.63
C ARG A 120 -2.31 -22.75 6.92
N GLU A 121 -1.48 -22.47 5.93
CA GLU A 121 -0.60 -21.30 5.98
C GLU A 121 -1.36 -20.02 5.57
N PRO A 122 -1.00 -18.85 6.12
CA PRO A 122 -1.58 -17.57 5.70
C PRO A 122 -1.16 -17.24 4.27
N ALA A 123 -2.10 -16.74 3.47
CA ALA A 123 -1.78 -16.29 2.12
C ALA A 123 -0.77 -15.14 2.16
N ALA A 124 0.18 -15.13 1.23
CA ALA A 124 1.15 -14.05 1.08
C ALA A 124 1.06 -13.45 -0.32
N GLY A 125 1.47 -12.19 -0.48
CA GLY A 125 1.55 -11.56 -1.79
C GLY A 125 2.53 -10.40 -1.83
N ARG A 126 2.79 -9.91 -3.04
CA ARG A 126 3.73 -8.81 -3.27
C ARG A 126 3.18 -7.80 -4.27
N PHE A 127 3.41 -6.54 -3.97
CA PHE A 127 3.20 -5.42 -4.89
C PHE A 127 4.55 -4.77 -5.16
N TRP A 128 4.96 -4.72 -6.43
CA TRP A 128 6.18 -4.02 -6.82
C TRP A 128 5.83 -2.73 -7.54
N ALA A 129 6.51 -1.64 -7.22
CA ALA A 129 6.28 -0.35 -7.84
C ALA A 129 7.57 0.48 -7.85
N SER A 130 7.63 1.47 -8.74
CA SER A 130 8.75 2.42 -8.74
C SER A 130 8.75 3.25 -7.45
N ARG A 131 9.91 3.84 -7.11
CA ARG A 131 10.04 4.79 -5.98
C ARG A 131 9.00 5.91 -6.06
N GLU A 132 8.78 6.42 -7.26
CA GLU A 132 7.82 7.46 -7.61
C GLU A 132 6.37 7.04 -7.29
N GLN A 133 5.95 5.82 -7.69
CA GLN A 133 4.63 5.30 -7.35
C GLN A 133 4.48 5.04 -5.84
N MET A 134 5.53 4.58 -5.16
CA MET A 134 5.53 4.39 -3.71
C MET A 134 5.42 5.73 -2.96
N ALA A 135 6.12 6.77 -3.41
CA ALA A 135 5.99 8.11 -2.84
C ALA A 135 4.54 8.62 -2.95
N GLY A 136 3.91 8.44 -4.12
CA GLY A 136 2.49 8.75 -4.30
C GLY A 136 1.56 7.94 -3.39
N LEU A 137 1.86 6.65 -3.20
CA LEU A 137 1.13 5.77 -2.27
C LEU A 137 1.24 6.27 -0.82
N SER A 138 2.44 6.65 -0.37
CA SER A 138 2.71 7.18 0.97
C SER A 138 1.92 8.46 1.23
N GLU A 139 1.97 9.42 0.31
CA GLU A 139 1.23 10.68 0.43
C GLU A 139 -0.28 10.43 0.53
N GLN A 140 -0.80 9.57 -0.35
CA GLN A 140 -2.22 9.23 -0.37
C GLN A 140 -2.65 8.49 0.91
N ALA A 141 -1.86 7.54 1.41
CA ALA A 141 -2.16 6.81 2.64
C ALA A 141 -2.26 7.78 3.84
N LYS A 142 -1.34 8.73 3.96
CA LYS A 142 -1.38 9.78 5.00
C LYS A 142 -2.61 10.66 4.86
N ARG A 143 -2.92 11.11 3.64
CA ARG A 143 -4.08 11.95 3.35
C ARG A 143 -5.39 11.26 3.72
N VAL A 144 -5.57 10.01 3.29
CA VAL A 144 -6.76 9.21 3.57
C VAL A 144 -6.90 8.94 5.06
N ALA A 145 -5.80 8.62 5.76
CA ALA A 145 -5.81 8.42 7.21
C ALA A 145 -6.13 9.71 7.99
N ALA A 146 -5.70 10.88 7.51
CA ALA A 146 -5.98 12.18 8.10
C ALA A 146 -7.41 12.66 7.88
N SER A 147 -8.02 12.34 6.72
CA SER A 147 -9.37 12.78 6.32
C SER A 147 -10.54 12.29 7.20
N GLY A 148 -10.26 11.51 8.26
CA GLY A 148 -11.22 11.14 9.30
C GLY A 148 -11.22 12.03 10.54
N ARG A 149 -10.36 13.06 10.61
CA ARG A 149 -10.42 14.08 11.65
C ARG A 149 -11.60 15.03 11.35
N PRO A 150 -12.40 15.42 12.37
CA PRO A 150 -13.38 16.47 12.18
C PRO A 150 -12.66 17.75 11.73
N ILE A 151 -13.21 18.43 10.71
CA ILE A 151 -12.66 19.67 10.17
C ILE A 151 -12.42 20.64 11.33
N CYS A 152 -11.19 21.12 11.46
CA CYS A 152 -10.87 22.11 12.49
C CYS A 152 -11.64 23.41 12.21
N ALA A 153 -12.55 23.79 13.11
CA ALA A 153 -13.40 24.99 12.95
C ALA A 153 -12.61 26.32 12.89
N LEU A 154 -11.32 26.32 13.26
CA LEU A 154 -10.46 27.50 13.28
C LEU A 154 -9.61 27.66 12.01
N CYS A 155 -9.23 26.57 11.33
CA CYS A 155 -8.32 26.64 10.17
C CYS A 155 -8.83 25.92 8.92
N GLY A 156 -9.97 25.22 8.97
CA GLY A 156 -10.61 24.61 7.80
C GLY A 156 -9.88 23.40 7.22
N ASN A 157 -8.78 22.96 7.85
CA ASN A 157 -8.07 21.75 7.44
C ASN A 157 -8.65 20.49 8.13
N PRO A 158 -8.56 19.31 7.47
CA PRO A 158 -8.82 18.03 8.09
C PRO A 158 -7.88 17.74 9.27
#